data_AF-A0A957H2U4-F1
#
_entry.id   AF-A0A957H2U4-F1
#
_cell.length_a   1.000
_cell.length_b   1.000
_cell.length_c   1.000
_cell.angle_alpha   90.00
_cell.angle_beta   90.00
_cell.angle_gamma   90.00
#
_symmetry.space_group_name_H-M   'P 1'
#
loop_
_entity.id
_entity.type
_entity.pdbx_description
1 polymer ?
#
loop_
_entity_poly.entity_id
_entity_poly.type
_entity_poly.pdbx_seq_one_letter_code
_entity_poly.pdbx_strand_id
1 'polypeptide(L)'
;LVRFEYVTDDAIHLTGFAVDDVTIPELAFSDDMESATSPWIGAGFLRHENHLPQRYSLQLIYLSDAAVRVELLTLGENNTGSWTVALDQDFDEAILIIAGLTPVTSHAAAYQYTIEPDS
;
A
#
# COMPACT_ATOMS: atom_id res chain seq x y z
N LEU A 1 18.23 -22.65 21.67
CA LEU A 1 16.92 -22.25 21.15
C LEU A 1 16.84 -20.73 21.22
N VAL A 2 16.60 -20.06 20.09
CA VAL A 2 16.36 -18.61 20.04
C VAL A 2 14.85 -18.39 19.93
N ARG A 3 14.32 -17.38 20.62
CA ARG A 3 12.89 -17.03 20.60
C ARG A 3 12.70 -15.53 20.68
N PHE A 4 11.71 -15.04 19.95
CA PHE A 4 11.23 -13.66 20.00
C PHE A 4 9.85 -13.62 20.65
N GLU A 5 9.63 -12.64 21.53
CA GLU A 5 8.35 -12.41 22.20
C GLU A 5 8.00 -10.94 22.04
N TYR A 6 6.79 -10.65 21.55
CA TYR A 6 6.24 -9.31 21.47
C TYR A 6 5.06 -9.20 22.43
N VAL A 7 5.23 -8.38 23.47
CA VAL A 7 4.24 -8.19 24.54
C VAL A 7 3.88 -6.72 24.57
N THR A 8 2.61 -6.41 24.31
CA THR A 8 2.07 -5.05 24.40
C THR A 8 1.26 -4.87 25.68
N ASP A 9 1.24 -3.66 26.21
CA ASP A 9 0.24 -3.27 27.21
C ASP A 9 -1.04 -2.76 26.51
N ASP A 10 -1.98 -2.22 27.29
CA ASP A 10 -3.26 -1.70 26.79
C ASP A 10 -3.17 -0.24 26.31
N ALA A 11 -1.96 0.27 26.02
CA ALA A 11 -1.72 1.66 25.60
C ALA A 11 -1.19 1.75 24.16
N ILE A 12 -1.83 2.62 23.37
CA ILE A 12 -1.51 3.09 21.99
C ILE A 12 -0.65 2.16 21.12
N HIS A 13 -1.29 1.52 20.13
CA HIS A 13 -0.66 0.69 19.10
C HIS A 13 0.27 1.52 18.19
N LEU A 14 1.59 1.43 18.44
CA LEU A 14 2.64 1.90 17.53
C LEU A 14 2.97 0.80 16.49
N THR A 15 3.88 1.10 15.55
CA THR A 15 4.41 0.11 14.60
C THR A 15 4.88 -1.14 15.34
N GLY A 16 4.40 -2.31 14.91
CA GLY A 16 4.66 -3.61 15.53
C GLY A 16 6.12 -4.10 15.38
N PHE A 17 6.34 -5.38 15.66
CA PHE A 17 7.64 -6.04 15.50
C PHE A 17 7.68 -6.87 14.22
N ALA A 18 8.75 -6.70 13.43
CA ALA A 18 9.09 -7.57 12.30
C ALA A 18 10.58 -7.95 12.41
N VAL A 19 10.91 -9.16 11.96
CA VAL A 19 12.27 -9.70 11.94
C VAL A 19 12.49 -10.40 10.61
N ASP A 20 13.68 -10.21 10.05
CA ASP A 20 14.09 -10.72 8.74
C ASP A 20 15.61 -11.03 8.76
N ASP A 21 16.11 -11.77 7.78
CA ASP A 21 17.53 -12.07 7.55
C ASP A 21 18.30 -12.54 8.81
N VAL A 22 17.76 -13.54 9.54
CA VAL A 22 18.37 -13.97 10.80
C VAL A 22 19.63 -14.80 10.55
N THR A 23 20.76 -14.27 11.04
CA THR A 23 22.07 -14.93 10.96
C THR A 23 22.63 -15.20 12.36
N ILE A 24 23.18 -16.41 12.57
CA ILE A 24 23.97 -16.77 13.76
C ILE A 24 25.33 -17.30 13.27
N PRO A 25 26.36 -16.44 13.15
CA PRO A 25 27.64 -16.78 12.54
C PRO A 25 28.36 -17.95 13.23
N GLU A 26 28.32 -18.02 14.56
CA GLU A 26 28.97 -19.06 15.36
C GLU A 26 28.35 -20.45 15.12
N LEU A 27 27.14 -20.49 14.57
CA LEU A 27 26.44 -21.71 14.18
C LEU A 27 26.40 -21.92 12.65
N ALA A 28 27.03 -21.03 11.87
CA ALA A 28 26.91 -20.98 10.42
C ALA A 28 25.45 -21.04 9.93
N PHE A 29 24.56 -20.38 10.67
CA PHE A 29 23.12 -20.35 10.38
C PHE A 29 22.75 -19.02 9.71
N SER A 30 21.94 -19.08 8.66
CA SER A 30 21.33 -17.92 7.98
C SER A 30 19.97 -18.35 7.43
N ASP A 31 18.93 -17.54 7.62
CA ASP A 31 17.59 -17.80 7.11
C ASP A 31 16.87 -16.47 6.82
N ASP A 32 16.44 -16.29 5.56
CA ASP A 32 15.60 -15.18 5.07
C ASP A 32 14.12 -15.37 5.43
N MET A 33 13.75 -16.55 5.96
CA MET A 33 12.40 -16.90 6.37
C MET A 33 11.33 -16.88 5.26
N GLU A 34 11.73 -16.77 3.99
CA GLU A 34 10.83 -16.75 2.83
C GLU A 34 10.44 -18.18 2.41
N SER A 35 11.28 -19.17 2.71
CA SER A 35 10.99 -20.57 2.38
C SER A 35 9.90 -21.19 3.25
N ALA A 36 9.00 -21.93 2.61
CA ALA A 36 7.98 -22.76 3.27
C ALA A 36 8.58 -23.84 4.22
N THR A 37 9.88 -24.14 4.11
CA THR A 37 10.58 -25.13 4.94
C THR A 37 11.41 -24.52 6.07
N SER A 38 11.27 -23.23 6.35
CA SER A 38 12.06 -22.55 7.38
C SER A 38 11.75 -23.08 8.81
N PRO A 39 12.78 -23.25 9.68
CA PRO A 39 12.64 -23.81 11.02
C PRO A 39 11.89 -22.90 12.02
N TRP A 40 11.60 -21.65 11.68
CA TRP A 40 10.89 -20.73 12.57
C TRP A 40 9.42 -21.10 12.73
N ILE A 41 8.95 -21.13 13.98
CA ILE A 41 7.56 -21.44 14.32
C ILE A 41 6.82 -20.14 14.64
N GLY A 42 5.82 -19.78 13.84
CA GLY A 42 4.97 -18.59 14.03
C GLY A 42 3.96 -18.79 15.16
N ALA A 43 4.40 -18.75 16.41
CA ALA A 43 3.54 -18.86 17.59
C ALA A 43 2.85 -17.52 17.92
N GLY A 44 1.95 -17.07 17.03
CA GLY A 44 1.27 -15.77 17.11
C GLY A 44 1.85 -14.70 16.15
N PHE A 45 3.04 -14.94 15.61
CA PHE A 45 3.59 -14.19 14.48
C PHE A 45 3.08 -14.74 13.14
N LEU A 46 2.82 -13.84 12.19
CA LEU A 46 2.48 -14.19 10.81
C LEU A 46 3.75 -14.10 9.94
N ARG A 47 3.95 -15.10 9.08
CA ARG A 47 4.93 -15.01 7.98
C ARG A 47 4.30 -14.19 6.85
N HIS A 48 5.02 -13.20 6.36
CA HIS A 48 4.56 -12.30 5.32
C HIS A 48 5.77 -11.78 4.54
N GLU A 49 5.73 -11.84 3.21
CA GLU A 49 6.82 -11.43 2.30
C GLU A 49 6.99 -9.89 2.21
N ASN A 50 6.70 -9.17 3.28
CA ASN A 50 6.74 -7.70 3.39
C ASN A 50 5.98 -6.89 2.30
N HIS A 51 5.25 -7.55 1.40
CA HIS A 51 4.38 -6.94 0.42
C HIS A 51 3.00 -6.70 1.00
N LEU A 52 2.83 -5.66 1.83
CA LEU A 52 1.49 -5.20 2.15
C LEU A 52 1.00 -4.47 0.89
N PRO A 53 0.02 -5.02 0.12
CA PRO A 53 -0.39 -4.38 -1.11
C PRO A 53 -0.99 -3.03 -0.77
N GLN A 54 -0.26 -1.95 -1.08
CA GLN A 54 -0.79 -0.61 -0.97
C GLN A 54 -1.99 -0.52 -1.91
N ARG A 55 -3.18 -0.28 -1.37
CA ARG A 55 -4.39 -0.15 -2.18
C ARG A 55 -4.71 1.32 -2.40
N TYR A 56 -5.19 1.65 -3.58
CA TYR A 56 -5.62 3.01 -3.92
C TYR A 56 -7.04 3.01 -4.49
N SER A 57 -7.80 4.05 -4.15
CA SER A 57 -9.01 4.44 -4.88
C SER A 57 -8.73 5.74 -5.61
N LEU A 58 -8.96 5.75 -6.92
CA LEU A 58 -8.88 6.95 -7.74
C LEU A 58 -10.28 7.32 -8.23
N GLN A 59 -10.69 8.56 -7.97
CA GLN A 59 -11.95 9.10 -8.45
C GLN A 59 -11.69 10.37 -9.24
N LEU A 60 -12.29 10.48 -10.42
CA LEU A 60 -12.26 11.67 -11.25
C LEU A 60 -13.63 12.32 -11.21
N ILE A 61 -13.68 13.55 -10.72
CA ILE A 61 -14.90 14.33 -10.62
C ILE A 61 -14.86 15.41 -11.68
N TYR A 62 -15.81 15.37 -12.60
CA TYR A 62 -16.05 16.44 -13.56
C TYR A 62 -17.10 17.40 -13.00
N LEU A 63 -16.84 18.69 -13.15
CA LEU A 63 -17.67 19.77 -12.65
C LEU A 63 -18.02 20.75 -13.76
N SER A 64 -19.23 21.29 -13.67
CA SER A 64 -19.67 22.52 -14.32
C SER A 64 -20.72 23.21 -13.45
N ASP A 65 -21.13 24.42 -13.82
CA ASP A 65 -22.20 25.15 -13.12
C ASP A 65 -23.54 24.37 -13.07
N ALA A 66 -23.74 23.43 -13.98
CA ALA A 66 -25.01 22.71 -14.15
C ALA A 66 -24.96 21.22 -13.74
N ALA A 67 -23.78 20.59 -13.70
CA ALA A 67 -23.66 19.15 -13.54
C ALA A 67 -22.40 18.71 -12.78
N VAL A 68 -22.51 17.53 -12.17
CA VAL A 68 -21.40 16.81 -11.54
C VAL A 68 -21.40 15.37 -12.04
N ARG A 69 -20.25 14.88 -12.51
CA ARG A 69 -20.06 13.47 -12.89
C ARG A 69 -18.87 12.90 -12.15
N VAL A 70 -19.02 11.70 -11.59
CA VAL A 70 -17.95 11.00 -10.85
C VAL A 70 -17.63 9.70 -11.56
N GLU A 71 -16.35 9.48 -11.82
CA GLU A 71 -15.82 8.28 -12.47
C GLU A 71 -14.80 7.59 -11.56
N LEU A 72 -14.91 6.27 -11.42
CA LEU A 72 -13.92 5.46 -10.71
C LEU A 72 -12.84 5.01 -11.69
N LEU A 73 -11.60 5.38 -11.42
CA LEU A 73 -10.46 4.98 -12.23
C LEU A 73 -9.85 3.70 -11.66
N THR A 74 -9.82 2.64 -12.47
CA THR A 74 -9.29 1.33 -12.06
C THR A 74 -7.80 1.25 -12.38
N LEU A 75 -6.97 1.08 -11.35
CA LEU A 75 -5.53 0.85 -11.50
C LEU A 75 -5.24 -0.59 -11.95
N GLY A 76 -4.15 -0.76 -12.69
CA GLY A 76 -3.61 -2.07 -13.05
C GLY A 76 -2.91 -2.78 -11.87
N GLU A 77 -2.41 -3.99 -12.13
CA GLU A 77 -1.79 -4.88 -11.13
C GLU A 77 -0.64 -4.23 -10.34
N ASN A 78 0.07 -3.27 -10.94
CA ASN A 78 1.20 -2.56 -10.34
C ASN A 78 0.82 -1.21 -9.70
N ASN A 79 -0.46 -0.94 -9.43
CA ASN A 79 -0.96 0.38 -9.01
C ASN A 79 -0.62 1.52 -9.99
N THR A 80 -0.61 1.23 -11.29
CA THR A 80 -0.38 2.20 -12.36
C THR A 80 -1.57 2.30 -13.30
N GLY A 81 -1.74 3.46 -13.92
CA GLY A 81 -2.79 3.71 -14.91
C GLY A 81 -2.57 5.03 -15.64
N SER A 82 -3.19 5.16 -16.81
CA SER A 82 -3.20 6.37 -17.61
C SER A 82 -4.59 6.55 -18.22
N TRP A 83 -5.10 7.78 -18.18
CA TRP A 83 -6.43 8.13 -18.65
C TRP A 83 -6.39 9.46 -19.38
N THR A 84 -7.18 9.58 -20.44
CA THR A 84 -7.43 10.86 -21.09
C THR A 84 -8.57 11.56 -20.37
N VAL A 85 -8.31 12.76 -19.85
CA VAL A 85 -9.32 13.61 -19.21
C VAL A 85 -9.83 14.62 -20.23
N ALA A 86 -10.99 14.35 -20.82
CA ALA A 86 -11.64 15.29 -21.73
C ALA A 86 -12.44 16.34 -20.93
N LEU A 87 -12.02 17.60 -21.04
CA LEU A 87 -12.86 18.74 -20.68
C LEU A 87 -13.54 19.24 -21.96
N ASP A 88 -14.84 19.46 -21.89
CA ASP A 88 -15.68 19.83 -23.03
C ASP A 88 -16.68 20.93 -22.66
N GLN A 89 -17.72 21.13 -23.47
CA GLN A 89 -18.73 22.17 -23.18
C GLN A 89 -19.62 21.82 -21.98
N ASP A 90 -19.69 20.55 -21.60
CA ASP A 90 -20.51 20.07 -20.49
C ASP A 90 -19.74 20.09 -19.16
N PHE A 91 -18.40 19.98 -19.21
CA PHE A 91 -17.51 20.00 -18.05
C PHE A 91 -16.21 20.77 -18.33
N ASP A 92 -16.01 21.89 -17.63
CA ASP A 92 -14.85 22.78 -17.76
C ASP A 92 -13.80 22.60 -16.64
N GLU A 93 -14.13 21.83 -15.60
CA GLU A 93 -13.23 21.49 -14.51
C GLU A 93 -13.23 19.99 -14.21
N ALA A 94 -12.06 19.46 -13.83
CA ALA A 94 -11.91 18.10 -13.33
C ALA A 94 -11.04 18.07 -12.07
N ILE A 95 -11.46 17.28 -11.07
CA ILE A 95 -10.77 17.05 -9.81
C ILE A 95 -10.40 15.56 -9.74
N LEU A 96 -9.11 15.27 -9.60
CA LEU A 96 -8.61 13.92 -9.32
C LEU A 96 -8.42 13.72 -7.81
N ILE A 97 -9.12 12.74 -7.26
CA ILE A 97 -8.96 12.29 -5.87
C ILE A 97 -8.15 10.99 -5.87
N ILE A 98 -7.06 10.97 -5.09
CA ILE A 98 -6.22 9.79 -4.85
C ILE A 98 -6.27 9.48 -3.36
N ALA A 99 -6.81 8.32 -3.00
CA ALA A 99 -6.94 7.89 -1.61
C ALA A 99 -6.23 6.55 -1.37
N GLY A 100 -5.34 6.49 -0.38
CA GLY A 100 -4.78 5.24 0.12
C GLY A 100 -5.83 4.47 0.93
N LEU A 101 -6.00 3.18 0.64
CA LEU A 101 -6.98 2.29 1.26
C LEU A 101 -6.35 1.21 2.15
N THR A 102 -5.03 1.24 2.32
CA THR A 102 -4.31 0.25 3.13
C THR A 102 -4.67 0.40 4.60
N PRO A 103 -5.21 -0.64 5.26
CA PRO A 103 -5.55 -0.59 6.67
C PRO A 103 -4.30 -0.41 7.53
N VAL A 104 -4.43 0.33 8.65
CA VAL A 104 -3.46 0.31 9.77
C VAL A 104 -2.06 0.80 9.38
N THR A 105 -1.95 1.85 8.56
CA THR A 105 -0.68 2.57 8.37
C THR A 105 -0.80 3.99 8.94
N SER A 106 0.12 4.37 9.83
CA SER A 106 0.32 5.77 10.23
C SER A 106 1.14 6.56 9.21
N HIS A 107 1.64 5.88 8.18
CA HIS A 107 2.42 6.46 7.09
C HIS A 107 1.50 6.91 5.96
N ALA A 108 1.75 8.12 5.44
CA ALA A 108 1.08 8.64 4.27
C ALA A 108 1.31 7.72 3.06
N ALA A 109 0.26 7.46 2.28
CA ALA A 109 0.35 6.68 1.06
C ALA A 109 1.16 7.45 0.01
N ALA A 110 2.31 6.94 -0.39
CA ALA A 110 3.17 7.59 -1.39
C ALA A 110 2.65 7.36 -2.81
N TYR A 111 2.34 8.43 -3.54
CA TYR A 111 1.88 8.37 -4.92
C TYR A 111 2.62 9.39 -5.79
N GLN A 112 2.61 9.15 -7.10
CA GLN A 112 3.10 10.07 -8.12
C GLN A 112 2.05 10.19 -9.24
N TYR A 113 1.90 11.39 -9.77
CA TYR A 113 1.06 11.65 -10.94
C TYR A 113 1.74 12.68 -11.84
N THR A 114 1.38 12.63 -13.13
CA THR A 114 1.78 13.61 -14.13
C THR A 114 0.54 14.00 -14.93
N ILE A 115 0.42 15.27 -15.28
CA ILE A 115 -0.62 15.78 -16.18
C ILE A 115 0.09 16.41 -17.37
N GLU A 116 -0.26 15.95 -18.56
CA GLU A 116 0.30 16.44 -19.81
C GLU A 116 -0.86 16.85 -20.74
N PRO A 117 -0.74 17.98 -21.47
CA PRO A 117 -1.74 18.35 -22.46
C PRO A 117 -1.72 17.35 -23.62
N ASP A 118 -2.91 17.06 -24.17
CA ASP A 118 -3.04 16.21 -25.36
C ASP A 118 -2.43 16.95 -26.57
N SER A 119 -1.55 16.27 -27.31
CA SER A 119 -0.71 16.86 -28.38
C SER A 119 -1.36 16.82 -29.75
#